data_AF-A0A2N6DYH4-F1
#
_entry.id   AF-A0A2N6DYH4-F1
#
_cell.length_a   1.000
_cell.length_b   1.000
_cell.length_c   1.000
_cell.angle_alpha   90.00
_cell.angle_beta   90.00
_cell.angle_gamma   90.00
#
_symmetry.space_group_name_H-M   'P 1'
#
loop_
_entity.id
_entity.type
_entity.pdbx_description
1 polymer ?
#
loop_
_entity_poly.entity_id
_entity_poly.type
_entity_poly.pdbx_seq_one_letter_code
_entity_poly.pdbx_strand_id
1 'polypeptide(L)'
;MGHGPAVKLGKDNAASYKTRLGIYMFILYTCVYAGFVTINAVNPSLMQNVVLGQTLAVVYGFFLIVFAFVLAIVYNQLCNAAERRMNS
;
A
#
# COMPACT_ATOMS: atom_id res chain seq x y z
N MET A 1 -29.35 11.35 -30.34
CA MET A 1 -28.76 11.36 -28.98
C MET A 1 -28.78 9.94 -28.46
N GLY A 2 -27.77 9.14 -28.79
CA GLY A 2 -27.71 7.71 -28.54
C GLY A 2 -26.71 7.40 -27.43
N HIS A 3 -27.15 7.47 -26.17
CA HIS A 3 -26.43 6.79 -25.12
C HIS A 3 -26.81 5.31 -25.20
N GLY A 4 -25.85 4.47 -25.58
CA GLY A 4 -26.01 3.01 -25.58
C GLY A 4 -26.44 2.51 -24.19
N PRO A 5 -27.09 1.34 -24.11
CA PRO A 5 -27.65 0.84 -22.85
C PRO A 5 -26.57 0.84 -21.78
N ALA A 6 -26.88 1.43 -20.63
CA ALA A 6 -25.97 1.43 -19.48
C ALA A 6 -25.54 -0.02 -19.24
N VAL A 7 -24.23 -0.27 -19.32
CA VAL A 7 -23.63 -1.55 -18.95
C VAL A 7 -24.19 -1.89 -17.58
N LYS A 8 -25.04 -2.92 -17.51
CA LYS A 8 -25.50 -3.44 -16.23
C LYS A 8 -24.25 -3.98 -15.55
N LEU A 9 -23.68 -3.17 -14.67
CA LEU A 9 -22.57 -3.51 -13.80
C LEU A 9 -23.10 -4.65 -12.91
N GLY A 10 -23.01 -5.87 -13.43
CA GLY A 10 -23.39 -7.09 -12.73
C GLY A 10 -22.66 -7.08 -11.39
N LYS A 11 -23.36 -7.51 -10.34
CA LYS A 11 -22.89 -7.49 -8.96
C LYS A 11 -21.45 -8.01 -8.88
N ASP A 12 -20.50 -7.09 -8.79
CA ASP A 12 -19.08 -7.40 -8.88
C ASP A 12 -18.65 -7.92 -7.51
N ASN A 13 -18.92 -9.20 -7.26
CA ASN A 13 -18.71 -9.84 -5.95
C ASN A 13 -17.24 -9.78 -5.51
N ALA A 14 -16.31 -9.57 -6.44
CA ALA A 14 -14.88 -9.40 -6.20
C ALA A 14 -14.50 -7.97 -5.76
N ALA A 15 -15.32 -6.95 -6.04
CA ALA A 15 -15.02 -5.56 -5.67
C ALA A 15 -14.89 -5.40 -4.14
N SER A 16 -15.82 -5.99 -3.39
CA SER A 16 -15.80 -6.01 -1.93
C SER A 16 -14.53 -6.65 -1.36
N TYR A 17 -14.02 -7.71 -2.01
CA TYR A 17 -12.79 -8.40 -1.60
C TYR A 17 -11.55 -7.55 -1.89
N LYS A 18 -11.46 -6.95 -3.09
CA LYS A 18 -10.38 -6.04 -3.49
C LYS A 18 -10.28 -4.86 -2.52
N THR A 19 -11.40 -4.21 -2.21
CA THR A 19 -11.43 -3.09 -1.25
C THR A 19 -10.98 -3.51 0.14
N ARG A 20 -11.45 -4.66 0.66
CA ARG A 20 -11.09 -5.12 2.00
C ARG A 20 -9.60 -5.44 2.12
N LEU A 21 -9.03 -6.07 1.09
CA LEU A 21 -7.60 -6.33 1.02
C LEU A 21 -6.77 -5.03 0.99
N GLY A 22 -7.22 -4.05 0.21
CA GLY A 22 -6.54 -2.75 0.10
C GLY A 22 -6.54 -2.00 1.44
N ILE A 23 -7.64 -2.05 2.18
CA ILE A 23 -7.75 -1.45 3.52
C ILE A 23 -6.76 -2.12 4.50
N TYR A 24 -6.66 -3.45 4.51
CA TYR A 24 -5.70 -4.14 5.38
C TYR A 24 -4.24 -3.75 5.08
N MET A 25 -3.89 -3.68 3.80
CA MET A 25 -2.53 -3.30 3.39
C MET A 25 -2.23 -1.83 3.65
N PHE A 26 -3.23 -0.95 3.52
CA PHE A 26 -3.14 0.44 3.91
C PHE A 26 -2.88 0.59 5.40
N ILE A 27 -3.68 -0.07 6.25
CA ILE A 27 -3.48 -0.04 7.71
C ILE A 27 -2.08 -0.53 8.08
N LEU A 28 -1.62 -1.62 7.47
CA LEU A 28 -0.29 -2.16 7.71
C LEU A 28 0.81 -1.14 7.35
N TYR A 29 0.72 -0.51 6.18
CA TYR A 29 1.65 0.55 5.79
C TYR A 29 1.57 1.75 6.75
N THR A 30 0.37 2.18 7.13
CA THR A 30 0.15 3.29 8.06
C THR A 30 0.78 3.02 9.42
N CYS A 31 0.69 1.81 9.96
CA CYS A 31 1.33 1.45 11.22
C CYS A 31 2.86 1.57 11.13
N VAL A 32 3.46 1.09 10.02
CA VAL A 32 4.90 1.17 9.79
C VAL A 32 5.35 2.63 9.64
N TYR A 33 4.61 3.42 8.86
CA TYR A 33 4.87 4.85 8.68
C TYR A 33 4.70 5.63 9.99
N ALA A 34 3.66 5.34 10.77
CA ALA A 34 3.46 5.96 12.08
C ALA A 34 4.64 5.69 13.01
N GLY A 35 5.18 4.46 13.03
CA GLY A 35 6.40 4.15 13.76
C GLY A 35 7.60 5.02 13.34
N PHE A 36 7.81 5.21 12.03
CA PHE A 36 8.85 6.11 11.52
C PHE A 36 8.63 7.57 11.98
N VAL A 37 7.40 8.06 11.92
CA VAL A 37 7.05 9.41 12.37
C VAL A 37 7.27 9.56 13.87
N THR A 38 6.87 8.58 14.68
CA THR A 38 7.09 8.60 16.14
C THR A 38 8.57 8.62 16.48
N ILE A 39 9.40 7.81 15.81
CA ILE A 39 10.86 7.83 16.02
C ILE A 39 11.44 9.20 15.66
N ASN A 40 11.03 9.79 14.54
CA ASN A 40 11.43 11.14 14.15
C ASN A 40 11.02 12.20 15.18
N ALA A 41 9.80 12.09 15.74
CA ALA A 41 9.25 13.06 16.66
C ALA A 41 9.90 12.99 18.05
N VAL A 42 10.21 11.79 18.54
CA VAL A 42 10.76 11.58 19.90
C VAL A 42 12.27 11.74 19.93
N ASN A 43 12.98 11.33 18.88
CA ASN A 43 14.45 11.35 18.87
C ASN A 43 15.02 11.75 17.52
N PRO A 44 14.92 13.05 17.16
CA PRO A 44 15.48 13.57 15.92
C PRO A 44 17.01 13.44 15.85
N SER A 45 17.70 13.39 16.99
CA SER A 45 19.15 13.20 17.05
C SER A 45 19.60 11.86 16.49
N LEU A 46 18.82 10.78 16.70
CA LEU A 46 19.08 9.48 16.08
C LEU A 46 18.92 9.53 14.55
N MET A 47 17.94 10.29 14.07
CA MET A 47 17.63 10.45 12.64
C MET A 47 18.69 11.27 11.90
N GLN A 48 19.41 12.16 12.59
CA GLN A 48 20.52 12.94 12.05
C GLN A 48 21.82 12.15 11.91
N ASN A 49 21.93 10.97 12.53
CA ASN A 49 23.13 10.15 12.40
C ASN A 49 23.38 9.78 10.93
N VAL A 50 24.60 10.01 10.49
CA VAL A 50 25.01 9.68 9.13
C VAL A 50 25.34 8.19 9.06
N VAL A 51 24.58 7.46 8.24
CA VAL A 51 24.75 6.04 7.94
C VAL A 51 24.83 5.90 6.43
N LEU A 52 25.84 5.17 5.92
CA LEU A 52 26.05 4.99 4.48
C LEU A 52 26.21 6.30 3.68
N GLY A 53 26.75 7.35 4.31
CA GLY A 53 26.95 8.67 3.67
C GLY A 53 25.67 9.50 3.52
N GLN A 54 24.56 9.08 4.12
CA GLN A 54 23.30 9.83 4.21
C GLN A 54 22.76 9.81 5.64
N THR A 55 21.78 10.65 5.96
CA THR A 55 21.16 10.59 7.29
C THR A 55 20.33 9.32 7.43
N LEU A 56 20.26 8.78 8.65
CA LEU A 56 19.42 7.62 8.97
C LEU A 56 17.97 7.85 8.52
N ALA A 57 17.49 9.09 8.63
CA ALA A 57 16.19 9.52 8.12
C ALA A 57 15.99 9.23 6.63
N VAL A 58 16.99 9.55 5.80
CA VAL A 58 16.94 9.32 4.35
C VAL A 58 16.93 7.83 4.05
N VAL A 59 17.80 7.05 4.71
CA VAL A 59 17.86 5.59 4.54
C VAL A 59 16.54 4.92 4.92
N TYR A 60 15.94 5.31 6.04
CA TYR A 60 14.64 4.81 6.47
C TYR A 60 13.51 5.24 5.54
N GLY A 61 13.57 6.47 5.00
CA GLY A 61 12.62 6.97 4.01
C GLY A 61 12.65 6.12 2.73
N PHE A 62 13.84 5.80 2.22
CA PHE A 62 13.98 4.89 1.08
C PHE A 62 13.43 3.49 1.38
N PHE A 63 13.68 2.97 2.57
CA PHE A 63 13.09 1.70 3.01
C PHE A 63 11.56 1.74 2.96
N LEU A 64 10.92 2.81 3.44
CA LEU A 64 9.46 2.97 3.38
C LEU A 64 8.92 3.01 1.95
N ILE A 65 9.63 3.67 1.02
CA ILE A 65 9.25 3.71 -0.40
C ILE A 65 9.30 2.29 -0.99
N VAL A 66 10.40 1.56 -0.78
CA VAL A 66 10.54 0.18 -1.25
C VAL A 66 9.45 -0.70 -0.66
N PHE A 67 9.17 -0.56 0.63
CA PHE A 67 8.14 -1.31 1.32
C PHE A 67 6.73 -1.04 0.75
N ALA A 68 6.39 0.23 0.50
CA ALA A 68 5.15 0.61 -0.16
C ALA A 68 5.03 -0.04 -1.56
N PHE A 69 6.13 -0.05 -2.31
CA PHE A 69 6.16 -0.64 -3.64
C PHE A 69 5.94 -2.16 -3.61
N VAL A 70 6.55 -2.87 -2.66
CA VAL A 70 6.33 -4.30 -2.45
C VAL A 70 4.86 -4.57 -2.09
N LEU A 71 4.27 -3.78 -1.19
CA LEU A 71 2.85 -3.91 -0.85
C LEU A 71 1.94 -3.70 -2.07
N ALA A 72 2.25 -2.73 -2.92
CA ALA A 72 1.48 -2.50 -4.15
C ALA A 72 1.55 -3.69 -5.11
N ILE A 73 2.73 -4.30 -5.28
CA ILE A 73 2.90 -5.51 -6.11
C ILE A 73 2.11 -6.68 -5.52
N VAL A 74 2.24 -6.93 -4.21
CA VAL A 74 1.50 -8.01 -3.52
C VAL A 74 -0.01 -7.80 -3.61
N TYR A 75 -0.48 -6.56 -3.45
CA TYR A 75 -1.89 -6.22 -3.59
C TYR A 75 -2.40 -6.56 -4.99
N ASN A 76 -1.64 -6.16 -6.02
CA ASN A 76 -1.98 -6.42 -7.41
C ASN A 76 -2.03 -7.93 -7.70
N GLN A 77 -1.04 -8.70 -7.25
CA GLN A 77 -1.01 -10.16 -7.40
C GLN A 77 -2.19 -10.85 -6.72
N LEU A 78 -2.51 -10.45 -5.49
CA LEU A 78 -3.63 -11.01 -4.73
C LEU A 78 -4.99 -10.65 -5.35
N CYS A 79 -5.16 -9.42 -5.85
CA CYS A 79 -6.36 -9.03 -6.59
C CYS A 79 -6.51 -9.87 -7.86
N ASN A 80 -5.43 -10.04 -8.62
CA ASN A 80 -5.44 -10.81 -9.86
C ASN A 80 -5.71 -12.32 -9.62
N ALA A 81 -5.19 -12.86 -8.51
CA ALA A 81 -5.46 -14.24 -8.08
C ALA A 81 -6.92 -14.45 -7.64
N ALA A 82 -7.49 -13.49 -6.91
CA ALA A 82 -8.89 -13.53 -6.50
C ALA A 82 -9.84 -13.43 -7.70
N GLU A 83 -9.50 -12.56 -8.66
CA GLU A 83 -10.24 -12.41 -9.92
C GLU A 83 -10.21 -13.70 -10.76
N ARG A 84 -9.04 -14.36 -10.89
CA ARG A 84 -8.94 -15.68 -11.55
C ARG A 84 -9.73 -16.79 -10.85
N ARG A 85 -9.84 -16.75 -9.51
CA ARG A 85 -10.61 -17.75 -8.74
C ARG A 85 -12.11 -17.56 -8.84
N MET A 86 -12.60 -16.32 -8.96
CA MET A 86 -14.03 -16.02 -8.96
C MET A 86 -14.65 -16.01 -10.38
N ASN A 87 -13.83 -15.96 -11.43
CA ASN A 87 -14.27 -16.08 -12.84
C ASN A 87 -14.05 -17.49 -13.43
N SER A 88 -13.85 -18.52 -12.58
CA SER A 88 -13.77 -19.93 -12.98
C SER A 88 -15.06 -20.68 -12.67
#